data_AF-A0ABD5F1B0-F1
#
_entry.id   AF-A0ABD5F1B0-F1
#
_cell.length_a   1.000
_cell.length_b   1.000
_cell.length_c   1.000
_cell.angle_alpha   90.00
_cell.angle_beta   90.00
_cell.angle_gamma   90.00
#
_symmetry.space_group_name_H-M   'P 1'
#
loop_
_entity.id
_entity.type
_entity.pdbx_description
1 polymer ?
#
loop_
_entity_poly.entity_id
_entity_poly.type
_entity_poly.pdbx_seq_one_letter_code
_entity_poly.pdbx_strand_id
1 'polypeptide(L)' 'MTAAATVHEGGEGTGSPYALSHLDALESEAVHIFREVAGEFERPVILFSGGKDSIVM' A
#
# COMPACT_ATOMS: atom_id res chain seq x y z
N MET A 1 -28.62 -10.15 -15.68
CA MET A 1 -28.40 -10.47 -14.25
C MET A 1 -26.99 -10.03 -13.94
N THR A 2 -26.81 -8.73 -13.72
CA THR A 2 -25.51 -8.08 -13.62
C THR A 2 -25.55 -7.16 -12.40
N ALA A 3 -24.75 -7.46 -11.40
CA ALA A 3 -24.47 -6.55 -10.30
C ALA A 3 -22.95 -6.50 -10.15
N ALA A 4 -22.32 -5.58 -10.87
CA ALA A 4 -20.95 -5.18 -10.57
C ALA A 4 -21.04 -4.29 -9.33
N ALA A 5 -20.53 -4.79 -8.21
CA ALA A 5 -20.45 -4.05 -6.96
C ALA A 5 -19.52 -2.85 -7.13
N THR A 6 -20.09 -1.67 -7.36
CA THR A 6 -19.41 -0.39 -7.18
C THR A 6 -19.32 -0.12 -5.68
N VAL A 7 -18.16 -0.39 -5.10
CA VAL A 7 -17.80 0.16 -3.79
C VAL A 7 -16.58 1.04 -3.99
N HIS A 8 -16.82 2.35 -4.03
CA HIS A 8 -15.85 3.33 -3.56
C HIS A 8 -16.65 4.51 -2.97
N GLU A 9 -17.06 4.37 -1.72
CA GLU A 9 -17.51 5.50 -0.91
C GLU A 9 -16.30 6.01 -0.11
N GLY A 10 -15.82 7.20 -0.45
CA GLY A 10 -14.73 7.87 0.24
C GLY A 10 -14.52 9.27 -0.36
N GLY A 11 -14.86 10.31 0.40
CA GLY A 11 -15.11 11.66 -0.09
C GLY A 11 -13.96 12.35 -0.84
N GLU A 12 -14.31 13.01 -1.94
CA GLU A 12 -13.40 13.83 -2.74
C GLU A 12 -13.06 15.14 -2.02
N GLY A 13 -11.88 15.15 -1.41
CA GLY A 13 -11.05 16.36 -1.41
C GLY A 13 -10.66 16.69 -2.84
N THR A 14 -10.60 17.98 -3.16
CA THR A 14 -10.29 18.54 -4.48
C THR A 14 -8.87 18.19 -4.97
N GLY A 15 -8.63 16.94 -5.34
CA GLY A 15 -7.36 16.43 -5.89
C GLY A 15 -7.58 15.89 -7.30
N SER A 16 -6.65 16.18 -8.22
CA SER A 16 -6.66 15.59 -9.57
C SER A 16 -6.82 14.06 -9.47
N PRO A 17 -7.65 13.40 -10.29
CA PRO A 17 -7.84 11.94 -10.27
C PRO A 17 -6.56 11.16 -10.61
N TYR A 18 -5.50 11.87 -11.01
CA TYR A 18 -4.17 11.33 -11.30
C TYR A 18 -3.13 11.65 -10.22
N ALA A 19 -3.49 12.40 -9.17
CA ALA A 19 -2.60 12.72 -8.07
C ALA A 19 -2.74 11.66 -6.97
N LEU A 20 -1.62 11.03 -6.61
CA LEU A 20 -1.57 10.14 -5.46
C LEU A 20 -1.80 10.93 -4.18
N SER A 21 -2.56 10.36 -3.24
CA SER A 21 -2.57 10.90 -1.88
C SER A 21 -1.19 10.69 -1.24
N HIS A 22 -0.94 11.40 -0.14
CA HIS A 22 0.32 11.24 0.59
C HIS A 22 0.50 9.80 1.09
N LEU A 23 -0.57 9.15 1.55
CA LEU A 23 -0.50 7.75 2.01
C LEU A 23 -0.30 6.79 0.84
N ASP A 24 -0.95 7.01 -0.30
CA ASP A 24 -0.74 6.16 -1.49
C ASP A 24 0.69 6.25 -2.00
N ALA A 25 1.31 7.44 -1.93
CA ALA A 25 2.70 7.62 -2.28
C ALA A 25 3.63 6.84 -1.34
N LEU A 26 3.41 6.92 -0.02
CA LEU A 26 4.19 6.17 0.98
C LEU A 26 4.01 4.65 0.84
N GLU A 27 2.78 4.19 0.60
CA GLU A 27 2.49 2.77 0.37
C GLU A 27 3.19 2.28 -0.89
N SER A 28 3.13 3.05 -1.99
CA SER A 28 3.83 2.70 -3.23
C SER A 28 5.34 2.60 -3.03
N GLU A 29 5.95 3.50 -2.26
CA GLU A 29 7.38 3.46 -1.95
C GLU A 29 7.74 2.25 -1.07
N ALA A 30 6.95 1.96 -0.03
CA ALA A 30 7.15 0.80 0.82
C ALA A 30 7.08 -0.51 0.03
N VAL A 31 6.06 -0.67 -0.83
CA VAL A 31 5.91 -1.84 -1.70
C VAL A 31 7.07 -1.97 -2.68
N HIS A 32 7.58 -0.84 -3.21
CA HIS A 32 8.74 -0.85 -4.09
C HIS A 32 9.96 -1.45 -3.40
N ILE A 33 10.29 -0.94 -2.21
CA ILE A 33 11.41 -1.42 -1.39
C ILE A 33 11.25 -2.90 -1.05
N PHE A 34 10.06 -3.34 -0.64
CA PHE A 34 9.84 -4.76 -0.33
C PHE A 34 10.03 -5.68 -1.54
N ARG A 35 9.64 -5.21 -2.73
CA ARG A 35 9.86 -5.99 -3.98
C ARG A 35 11.32 -6.08 -4.35
N GLU A 36 12.10 -5.01 -4.13
CA GLU A 36 13.55 -5.04 -4.33
C GLU A 36 14.19 -6.07 -3.38
N VAL A 37 13.90 -6.00 -2.08
CA VAL A 37 14.42 -6.97 -1.09
C VAL A 37 13.98 -8.40 -1.42
N ALA A 38 12.74 -8.61 -1.84
CA ALA A 38 12.26 -9.93 -2.24
C ALA A 38 12.95 -10.47 -3.51
N GLY A 39 13.41 -9.59 -4.41
CA GLY A 39 14.12 -9.95 -5.63
C GLY A 39 15.62 -10.15 -5.43
N GLU A 40 16.24 -9.45 -4.47
CA GLU A 40 17.69 -9.49 -4.23
C GLU A 40 18.15 -10.58 -3.25
N PHE A 41 17.30 -10.98 -2.30
CA PHE A 41 17.66 -11.92 -1.25
C PHE A 41 16.97 -13.28 -1.42
N GLU A 42 17.69 -14.38 -1.23
CA GLU A 42 17.13 -15.74 -1.35
C GLU A 42 16.16 -16.11 -0.21
N ARG A 43 16.35 -15.50 0.97
CA ARG A 43 15.59 -15.79 2.20
C ARG A 43 15.31 -14.52 3.00
N PRO A 44 14.51 -13.58 2.48
CA PRO A 44 14.15 -12.39 3.22
C PRO A 44 13.27 -12.74 4.43
N VAL A 45 13.43 -11.99 5.51
CA VAL A 45 12.62 -12.13 6.74
C VAL A 45 12.14 -10.75 7.18
N ILE A 46 10.94 -10.70 7.77
CA ILE A 46 10.41 -9.50 8.41
C ILE A 46 10.50 -9.68 9.92
N LEU A 47 11.12 -8.72 10.60
CA LEU A 47 11.19 -8.69 12.06
C LEU A 47 9.89 -8.12 12.63
N PHE A 48 9.00 -9.00 13.07
CA PHE A 48 7.71 -8.62 13.60
C PHE A 48 7.72 -8.58 15.13
N SER A 49 7.51 -7.40 15.71
CA SER A 49 7.43 -7.18 17.16
C SER A 49 6.00 -7.13 17.71
N GLY A 50 4.98 -7.09 16.84
CA GLY A 50 3.58 -6.88 17.23
C GLY A 50 3.24 -5.43 17.62
N GLY A 51 4.14 -4.48 17.37
CA GLY A 51 3.90 -3.05 17.59
C GLY A 51 3.21 -2.36 16.41
N LYS A 52 2.82 -1.09 16.57
CA LYS A 52 2.11 -0.32 15.53
C LYS A 52 2.92 -0.16 14.25
N ASP A 53 4.24 -0.10 14.34
CA ASP A 53 5.08 0.17 13.17
C ASP A 53 5.31 -1.13 12.40
N SER A 54 5.49 -2.25 13.11
CA SER A 54 5.68 -3.57 12.49
C SER A 54 4.39 -4.22 11.99
N ILE A 55 3.21 -3.73 12.40
CA ILE A 55 1.91 -4.15 11.83
C ILE A 55 1.53 -3.38 10.56
N VAL A 56 2.14 -2.21 10.34
CA VAL A 56 1.92 -1.38 9.15
C VAL A 56 2.92 -1.73 8.04
N MET A 57 4.11 -2.23 8.41
CA MET A 57 5.02 -2.91 7.48
C MET A 57 4.35 -4.12 6.82
#